data_AF-A0A846F219-F1
#
_entry.id   AF-A0A846F219-F1
#
_cell.length_a   1.000
_cell.length_b   1.000
_cell.length_c   1.000
_cell.angle_alpha   90.00
_cell.angle_beta   90.00
_cell.angle_gamma   90.00
#
_symmetry.space_group_name_H-M   'P 1'
#
loop_
_entity.id
_entity.type
_entity.pdbx_description
1 polymer ?
#
loop_
_entity_poly.entity_id
_entity_poly.type
_entity_poly.pdbx_seq_one_letter_code
_entity_poly.pdbx_strand_id
1 'polypeptide(L)'
;MNKLLLVIKSRLPDVKLIALLRDPVSRVYSDYLFNQRNNKHEGEKSLLKAIEADQKQGYPEQYFEKGLYYYYLKKYFDIFDLQNIKLFLFEDFTSDSLKVVKDIFTFLNVDSSFVPQRCFFRNPKK
;
A
#
# COMPACT_ATOMS: atom_id res chain seq x y z
N MET A 1 -10.00 -18.12 5.39
CA MET A 1 -9.23 -17.67 4.21
C MET A 1 -7.91 -16.99 4.63
N ASN A 2 -7.04 -17.70 5.35
CA ASN A 2 -5.72 -17.22 5.81
C ASN A 2 -4.57 -18.17 5.39
N LYS A 3 -4.85 -19.15 4.51
CA LYS A 3 -3.93 -20.23 4.18
C LYS A 3 -2.58 -19.71 3.66
N LEU A 4 -2.59 -18.66 2.86
CA LEU A 4 -1.37 -18.03 2.35
C LEU A 4 -0.50 -17.43 3.47
N LEU A 5 -1.10 -16.67 4.40
CA LEU A 5 -0.37 -16.04 5.49
C LEU A 5 0.27 -17.07 6.43
N LEU A 6 -0.44 -18.17 6.68
CA LEU A 6 0.10 -19.29 7.47
C LEU A 6 1.26 -20.00 6.75
N VAL A 7 1.19 -20.14 5.41
CA VAL A 7 2.31 -20.67 4.62
C VAL A 7 3.52 -19.74 4.69
N ILE A 8 3.31 -18.43 4.62
CA ILE A 8 4.39 -17.44 4.78
C ILE A 8 5.02 -17.57 6.16
N LYS A 9 4.22 -17.57 7.25
CA LYS A 9 4.74 -17.72 8.62
C LYS A 9 5.48 -19.04 8.82
N SER A 10 4.99 -20.13 8.23
CA SER A 10 5.64 -21.45 8.30
C SER A 10 7.00 -21.49 7.58
N ARG A 11 7.13 -20.81 6.44
CA ARG A 11 8.36 -20.84 5.62
C ARG A 11 9.35 -19.75 6.01
N LEU A 12 8.86 -18.62 6.51
CA LEU A 12 9.62 -17.43 6.87
C LEU A 12 9.12 -16.94 8.25
N PRO A 13 9.49 -17.64 9.34
CA PRO A 13 8.96 -17.36 10.68
C PRO A 13 9.28 -15.94 11.18
N ASP A 14 10.44 -15.40 10.75
CA ASP A 14 10.96 -14.08 11.14
C ASP A 14 10.84 -13.04 10.01
N VAL A 15 9.89 -13.24 9.08
CA VAL A 15 9.68 -12.31 7.97
C VAL A 15 9.33 -10.92 8.49
N LYS A 16 10.00 -9.91 7.94
CA LYS A 16 9.67 -8.51 8.16
C LYS A 16 8.70 -8.03 7.09
N LEU A 17 7.56 -7.50 7.52
CA LEU A 17 6.47 -7.02 6.67
C LEU A 17 6.42 -5.49 6.75
N ILE A 18 6.38 -4.85 5.58
CA ILE A 18 6.28 -3.39 5.48
C ILE A 18 5.03 -3.07 4.66
N ALA A 19 4.19 -2.20 5.19
CA ALA A 19 3.04 -1.67 4.45
C ALA A 19 3.10 -0.14 4.40
N LEU A 20 2.85 0.41 3.21
CA LEU A 20 2.75 1.84 2.97
C LEU A 20 1.27 2.19 2.77
N LEU A 21 0.70 2.91 3.73
CA LEU A 21 -0.68 3.34 3.71
C LEU A 21 -0.77 4.77 3.18
N ARG A 22 -1.91 5.13 2.62
CA ARG A 22 -2.18 6.49 2.14
C ARG A 22 -3.53 6.94 2.65
N ASP A 23 -3.78 8.24 2.75
CA ASP A 23 -5.14 8.74 2.93
C ASP A 23 -6.13 7.98 2.02
N PRO A 24 -7.19 7.33 2.56
CA PRO A 24 -8.07 6.46 1.78
C PRO A 24 -8.71 7.15 0.58
N VAL A 25 -9.07 8.44 0.69
CA VAL A 25 -9.66 9.21 -0.40
C VAL A 25 -8.63 9.42 -1.51
N SER A 26 -7.43 9.85 -1.14
CA SER A 26 -6.31 10.03 -2.06
C SER A 26 -5.87 8.71 -2.71
N ARG A 27 -5.97 7.60 -1.99
CA ARG A 27 -5.72 6.23 -2.49
C ARG A 27 -6.72 5.86 -3.58
N VAL A 28 -8.02 6.07 -3.33
CA VAL A 28 -9.10 5.82 -4.30
C VAL A 28 -8.88 6.64 -5.57
N TYR A 29 -8.61 7.94 -5.42
CA TYR A 29 -8.36 8.81 -6.57
C TYR A 29 -7.14 8.35 -7.38
N SER A 30 -6.07 7.94 -6.72
CA SER A 30 -4.87 7.42 -7.39
C SER A 30 -5.11 6.11 -8.14
N ASP A 31 -5.89 5.20 -7.55
CA ASP A 31 -6.30 3.94 -8.16
C ASP A 31 -7.17 4.21 -9.41
N TYR A 32 -8.07 5.19 -9.32
CA TYR A 32 -8.87 5.65 -10.45
C TYR A 32 -7.99 6.16 -11.60
N LEU A 33 -7.06 7.08 -11.33
CA LEU A 33 -6.12 7.59 -12.34
C LEU A 33 -5.24 6.49 -12.94
N PHE A 34 -4.86 5.49 -12.15
CA PHE A 34 -4.13 4.33 -12.64
C PHE A 34 -4.97 3.49 -13.61
N ASN A 35 -6.22 3.19 -13.27
CA ASN A 35 -7.11 2.42 -14.14
C ASN A 35 -7.48 3.17 -15.43
N GLN A 36 -7.61 4.51 -15.38
CA GLN A 36 -7.76 5.35 -16.56
C GLN A 36 -6.57 5.23 -17.52
N ARG A 37 -5.33 5.28 -17.01
CA ARG A 37 -4.12 5.16 -17.83
C ARG A 37 -3.95 3.77 -18.46
N ASN A 38 -4.46 2.73 -17.79
CA ASN A 38 -4.33 1.35 -18.24
C ASN A 38 -5.54 0.86 -19.05
N ASN A 39 -6.46 1.76 -19.43
CA ASN A 39 -7.68 1.45 -20.19
C ASN A 39 -8.53 0.32 -19.59
N LYS A 40 -8.43 0.05 -18.27
CA LYS A 40 -9.28 -0.96 -17.60
C LYS A 40 -10.75 -0.53 -17.54
N HIS A 41 -11.00 0.78 -17.67
CA HIS A 41 -12.32 1.38 -17.78
C HIS A 41 -12.40 2.12 -19.12
N GLU A 42 -12.81 1.45 -20.19
CA GLU A 42 -12.96 2.08 -21.52
C GLU A 42 -13.97 3.25 -21.57
N GLY A 43 -14.63 3.65 -20.47
CA GLY A 43 -15.84 4.47 -20.55
C GLY A 43 -15.98 5.68 -19.64
N GLU A 44 -15.48 5.68 -18.40
CA GLU A 44 -16.01 6.63 -17.40
C GLU A 44 -15.01 7.67 -16.91
N LYS A 45 -15.23 8.95 -17.25
CA LYS A 45 -14.35 10.08 -16.91
C LYS A 45 -14.62 10.69 -15.53
N SER A 46 -15.73 10.33 -14.90
CA SER A 46 -16.08 10.74 -13.55
C SER A 46 -15.66 9.70 -12.52
N LEU A 47 -14.88 10.12 -11.52
CA LEU A 47 -14.52 9.26 -10.38
C LEU A 47 -15.76 8.64 -9.72
N LEU A 48 -16.81 9.44 -9.50
CA LEU A 48 -18.01 8.98 -8.81
C LEU A 48 -18.71 7.86 -9.58
N LYS A 49 -18.87 8.04 -10.90
CA LYS A 49 -19.48 7.02 -11.75
C LYS A 49 -18.61 5.78 -11.88
N ALA A 50 -17.29 5.93 -11.88
CA ALA A 50 -16.37 4.79 -11.87
C ALA A 50 -16.50 3.98 -10.56
N ILE A 51 -16.65 4.66 -9.41
CA ILE A 51 -16.91 3.99 -8.12
C ILE A 51 -18.26 3.28 -8.14
N GLU A 52 -19.33 3.93 -8.63
CA GLU A 52 -20.65 3.30 -8.73
C GLU A 52 -20.65 2.06 -9.64
N ALA A 53 -19.96 2.14 -10.78
CA ALA A 53 -19.85 1.02 -11.71
C ALA A 53 -19.08 -0.15 -11.08
N ASP A 54 -17.97 0.15 -10.39
CA ASP A 54 -17.13 -0.81 -9.70
C ASP A 54 -17.89 -1.53 -8.55
N GLN A 55 -18.71 -0.79 -7.81
CA GLN A 55 -19.61 -1.36 -6.79
C GLN A 55 -20.64 -2.33 -7.38
N LYS A 56 -21.21 -2.02 -8.54
CA LYS A 56 -22.22 -2.87 -9.21
C LYS A 56 -21.63 -4.17 -9.76
N GLN A 57 -20.34 -4.17 -10.10
CA GLN A 57 -19.69 -5.36 -10.67
C GLN A 57 -19.39 -6.44 -9.61
N GLY A 58 -19.45 -6.11 -8.31
CA GLY A 58 -19.31 -7.09 -7.22
C GLY A 58 -17.92 -7.74 -7.13
N TYR A 59 -16.90 -7.16 -7.75
CA TYR A 59 -15.52 -7.64 -7.64
C TYR A 59 -14.96 -7.41 -6.23
N PRO A 60 -14.05 -8.27 -5.74
CA PRO A 60 -13.46 -8.16 -4.39
C PRO A 60 -12.35 -7.11 -4.24
N GLU A 61 -12.10 -6.32 -5.29
CA GLU A 61 -11.02 -5.32 -5.35
C GLU A 61 -11.57 -3.92 -5.67
N GLN A 62 -12.70 -3.58 -5.05
CA GLN A 62 -13.33 -2.29 -5.30
C GLN A 62 -12.47 -1.13 -4.82
N TYR A 63 -12.69 0.03 -5.43
CA TYR A 63 -12.09 1.30 -5.03
C TYR A 63 -12.28 1.55 -3.53
N PHE A 64 -13.48 1.39 -3.00
CA PHE A 64 -13.72 1.66 -1.59
C PHE A 64 -13.05 0.62 -0.68
N GLU A 65 -13.19 -0.66 -1.01
CA GLU A 65 -12.74 -1.76 -0.16
C GLU A 65 -11.25 -1.68 0.14
N LYS A 66 -10.41 -1.40 -0.86
CA LYS A 66 -8.95 -1.26 -0.69
C LYS A 66 -8.53 -0.16 0.30
N GLY A 67 -9.40 0.79 0.64
CA GLY A 67 -9.17 1.80 1.68
C GLY A 67 -9.43 1.31 3.11
N LEU A 68 -10.07 0.14 3.28
CA LEU A 68 -10.41 -0.46 4.58
C LEU A 68 -9.19 -1.16 5.18
N TYR A 69 -8.13 -0.40 5.48
CA TYR A 69 -6.85 -0.97 5.90
C TYR A 69 -6.95 -1.89 7.11
N TYR A 70 -7.77 -1.54 8.11
CA TYR A 70 -7.98 -2.39 9.27
C TYR A 70 -8.46 -3.80 8.89
N TYR A 71 -9.42 -3.90 7.96
CA TYR A 71 -9.98 -5.18 7.51
C TYR A 71 -8.90 -6.12 6.94
N TYR A 72 -7.95 -5.58 6.17
CA TYR A 72 -6.86 -6.38 5.59
C TYR A 72 -5.70 -6.59 6.56
N LEU A 73 -5.27 -5.54 7.27
CA LEU A 73 -4.10 -5.58 8.14
C LEU A 73 -4.33 -6.43 9.38
N LYS A 74 -5.56 -6.47 9.92
CA LYS A 74 -5.86 -7.27 11.12
C LYS A 74 -5.38 -8.72 10.97
N LYS A 75 -5.57 -9.32 9.80
CA LYS A 75 -5.17 -10.71 9.51
C LYS A 75 -3.66 -10.93 9.63
N TYR A 76 -2.86 -9.90 9.32
CA TYR A 76 -1.41 -9.94 9.48
C TYR A 76 -1.02 -9.80 10.95
N PHE A 77 -1.62 -8.85 11.67
CA PHE A 77 -1.38 -8.67 13.11
C PHE A 77 -1.84 -9.88 13.95
N ASP A 78 -2.84 -10.63 13.49
CA ASP A 78 -3.29 -11.86 14.15
C ASP A 78 -2.30 -13.05 13.98
N ILE A 79 -1.35 -12.97 13.04
CA ILE A 79 -0.47 -14.10 12.65
C ILE A 79 1.02 -13.82 12.87
N PHE A 80 1.46 -12.57 12.64
CA PHE A 80 2.85 -12.16 12.74
C PHE A 80 3.07 -11.25 13.94
N ASP A 81 4.25 -11.34 14.54
CA ASP A 81 4.60 -10.53 15.70
C ASP A 81 4.63 -9.04 15.35
N LEU A 82 4.16 -8.20 16.26
CA LEU A 82 4.07 -6.75 16.06
C LEU A 82 5.42 -6.13 15.67
N GLN A 83 6.51 -6.62 16.25
CA GLN A 83 7.87 -6.16 15.94
C GLN A 83 8.32 -6.45 14.51
N ASN A 84 7.64 -7.37 13.81
CA ASN A 84 7.93 -7.77 12.44
C ASN A 84 7.00 -7.08 11.43
N ILE A 85 6.12 -6.16 11.88
CA ILE A 85 5.26 -5.38 10.99
C ILE A 85 5.58 -3.89 11.18
N LYS A 86 5.90 -3.21 10.07
CA LYS A 86 6.09 -1.76 10.05
C LYS A 86 5.09 -1.11 9.10
N LEU A 87 4.37 -0.11 9.60
CA LEU A 87 3.46 0.72 8.82
C LEU A 87 4.12 2.07 8.57
N PHE A 88 4.00 2.57 7.35
CA PHE A 88 4.41 3.92 6.95
C PHE A 88 3.24 4.64 6.29
N LEU A 89 3.23 5.96 6.39
CA LEU A 89 2.33 6.79 5.62
C LEU A 89 3.01 7.23 4.33
N PHE A 90 2.27 7.21 3.24
CA PHE A 90 2.71 7.67 1.93
C PHE A 90 3.02 9.16 1.97
N GLU A 91 2.25 9.92 2.74
CA GLU A 91 2.44 11.35 2.97
C GLU A 91 3.81 11.62 3.62
N ASP A 92 4.20 10.84 4.62
CA ASP A 92 5.54 10.90 5.24
C ASP A 92 6.62 10.53 4.21
N PHE A 93 6.39 9.49 3.41
CA PHE A 93 7.33 9.10 2.36
C PHE A 93 7.50 10.17 1.28
N THR A 94 6.43 10.89 0.94
CA THR A 94 6.49 11.99 -0.04
C THR A 94 7.12 13.26 0.53
N SER A 95 6.97 13.53 1.83
CA SER A 95 7.50 14.72 2.49
C SER A 95 8.98 14.56 2.85
N ASP A 96 9.36 13.41 3.40
CA ASP A 96 10.75 13.06 3.73
C ASP A 96 11.03 11.58 3.48
N SER A 97 11.17 11.25 2.20
CA SER A 97 11.57 9.93 1.72
C SER A 97 12.84 9.39 2.37
N LEU A 98 13.84 10.24 2.64
CA LEU A 98 15.12 9.80 3.18
C LEU A 98 14.94 9.30 4.62
N LYS A 99 14.16 10.02 5.43
CA LYS A 99 13.79 9.59 6.78
C LYS A 99 13.07 8.24 6.75
N VAL A 100 12.04 8.09 5.91
CA VAL A 100 11.28 6.83 5.81
C VAL A 100 12.18 5.67 5.36
N VAL A 101 13.07 5.88 4.39
CA VAL A 101 14.01 4.85 3.92
C VAL A 101 15.01 4.46 5.03
N LYS A 102 15.53 5.41 5.80
CA LYS A 102 16.40 5.12 6.94
C LYS A 102 15.68 4.33 8.03
N ASP A 103 14.41 4.65 8.28
CA ASP A 103 13.57 3.90 9.21
C ASP A 103 13.31 2.47 8.70
N ILE A 104 13.12 2.29 7.38
CA ILE A 104 13.04 0.96 6.75
C ILE A 104 14.35 0.19 6.94
N PHE A 105 15.51 0.79 6.69
CA PHE A 105 16.80 0.13 6.87
C PHE A 105 17.04 -0.29 8.32
N THR A 106 16.71 0.60 9.26
CA THR A 106 16.78 0.30 10.69
C THR A 106 15.84 -0.85 11.04
N PHE A 107 14.60 -0.81 10.56
CA PHE A 107 13.64 -1.89 10.75
C PHE A 107 14.12 -3.21 10.14
N LEU A 108 14.78 -3.19 8.99
CA LEU A 108 15.36 -4.36 8.33
C LEU A 108 16.65 -4.87 8.99
N ASN A 109 17.24 -4.12 9.94
CA ASN A 109 18.56 -4.38 10.53
C ASN A 109 19.69 -4.39 9.49
N VAL A 110 19.65 -3.44 8.56
CA VAL A 110 20.71 -3.20 7.57
C VAL A 110 21.33 -1.82 7.78
N ASP A 111 22.40 -1.51 7.04
CA ASP A 111 23.09 -0.22 7.14
C ASP A 111 22.16 0.96 6.86
N SER A 112 21.81 1.72 7.90
CA SER A 112 20.97 2.92 7.82
C SER A 112 21.72 4.17 7.37
N SER A 113 23.05 4.10 7.23
CA SER A 113 23.86 5.20 6.71
C SER A 113 23.83 5.28 5.19
N PHE A 114 23.45 4.21 4.50
CA PHE A 114 23.31 4.19 3.05
C PHE A 114 22.25 5.18 2.57
N VAL A 115 22.60 5.99 1.57
CA VAL A 115 21.70 6.97 0.94
C VAL A 115 21.48 6.56 -0.52
N PRO A 116 20.29 6.04 -0.87
CA PRO A 116 19.97 5.73 -2.25
C PRO A 116 20.01 6.98 -3.15
N GLN A 117 20.46 6.80 -4.40
CA GLN A 117 20.50 7.88 -5.40
C GLN A 117 19.11 8.45 -5.73
N ARG A 118 18.03 7.70 -5.49
CA ARG A 118 16.64 8.09 -5.79
C ARG A 118 15.73 7.99 -4.55
N CYS A 119 16.04 8.73 -3.49
CA CYS A 119 15.08 8.93 -2.41
C CYS A 119 13.98 9.92 -2.80
N PHE A 120 14.29 10.96 -3.58
CA PHE A 120 13.36 12.04 -3.87
C PHE A 120 12.14 11.58 -4.67
N PHE A 121 10.95 11.65 -4.07
CA PHE A 121 9.69 11.42 -4.76
C PHE A 121 9.49 12.52 -5.82
N ARG A 122 9.71 12.19 -7.08
CA ARG A 122 9.31 13.03 -8.22
C ARG A 122 7.95 12.56 -8.70
N ASN A 123 6.90 13.30 -8.37
CA ASN A 123 5.72 13.31 -9.22
C ASN A 123 6.06 14.27 -10.38
N PRO A 124 6.33 13.80 -11.62
CA PRO A 124 6.45 14.72 -12.72
C PRO A 124 5.10 15.45 -12.84
N LYS A 125 5.07 16.71 -12.38
CA LYS A 125 3.99 17.63 -12.74
C LYS A 125 3.98 17.66 -14.27
N LYS A 126 2.94 17.10 -14.88
CA LYS A 126 2.59 17.45 -16.25
C LYS A 126 2.16 18.91 -16.27
#